data_AF-A0A641MBK8-F1
#
_entry.id   AF-A0A641MBK8-F1
#
_cell.length_a   1.000
_cell.length_b   1.000
_cell.length_c   1.000
_cell.angle_alpha   90.00
_cell.angle_beta   90.00
_cell.angle_gamma   90.00
#
_symmetry.space_group_name_H-M   'P 1'
#
loop_
_entity.id
_entity.type
_entity.pdbx_description
1 polymer ?
#
loop_
_entity_poly.entity_id
_entity_poly.type
_entity_poly.pdbx_seq_one_letter_code
_entity_poly.pdbx_strand_id
1 'polypeptide(L)'
;IMNIGFSISHLRSLNGKWSILIAAGAGIYMPNTRFSQINYKNILGNMGVIFIHHFKSNLELGGGLAMNNSFGYPMLFPAIYFNWKTEGRYTVKIAMLKGIEISAGCNIHKKLSLNFIIEMNGQMALLEQEGKNKIFTHQYIVTGIRPEIKIGKRLSMPITAGIHAMRPAEMVDRKLKSMFQDKGYYFQIAPYVSTGLQIGF
;
A
#
# COMPACT_ATOMS: atom_id res chain seq x y z
N ILE A 1 -16.21 -4.97 -10.00
CA ILE A 1 -15.67 -4.77 -8.63
C ILE A 1 -15.66 -3.28 -8.33
N MET A 2 -16.05 -2.90 -7.12
CA MET A 2 -16.03 -1.53 -6.61
C MET A 2 -15.23 -1.52 -5.31
N ASN A 3 -14.16 -0.72 -5.25
CA ASN A 3 -13.38 -0.44 -4.05
C ASN A 3 -13.43 1.07 -3.80
N ILE A 4 -14.15 1.50 -2.77
CA ILE A 4 -14.21 2.91 -2.37
C ILE A 4 -13.71 2.97 -0.94
N GLY A 5 -12.64 3.72 -0.68
CA GLY A 5 -12.05 3.81 0.65
C GLY A 5 -11.70 5.24 1.02
N PHE A 6 -11.84 5.54 2.30
CA PHE A 6 -11.35 6.75 2.93
C PHE A 6 -10.32 6.38 3.99
N SER A 7 -9.19 7.09 4.03
CA SER A 7 -8.16 6.88 5.05
C SER A 7 -7.55 8.20 5.46
N ILE A 8 -7.35 8.37 6.76
CA ILE A 8 -6.62 9.46 7.38
C ILE A 8 -5.32 8.92 8.00
N SER A 9 -4.24 9.69 7.89
CA SER A 9 -2.98 9.39 8.56
C SER A 9 -2.39 10.66 9.16
N HIS A 10 -1.86 10.55 10.37
CA HIS A 10 -1.26 11.63 11.11
C HIS A 10 0.12 11.21 11.63
N LEU A 11 1.15 11.97 11.24
CA LEU A 11 2.51 11.82 11.73
C LEU A 11 2.79 12.92 12.75
N ARG A 12 3.18 12.56 13.97
CA ARG A 12 3.50 13.49 15.05
C ARG A 12 4.89 13.20 15.62
N SER A 13 5.73 14.23 15.75
CA SER A 13 6.99 14.12 16.49
C SER A 13 6.69 14.14 17.99
N LEU A 14 7.20 13.15 18.73
CA LEU A 14 7.05 13.06 20.19
C LEU A 14 8.22 13.73 20.90
N ASN A 15 9.45 13.45 20.47
CA ASN A 15 10.66 14.16 20.87
C ASN A 15 11.62 14.26 19.67
N GLY A 16 12.86 14.72 19.88
CA GLY A 16 13.86 14.82 18.80
C GLY A 16 14.35 13.49 18.20
N LYS A 17 14.01 12.34 18.80
CA LYS A 17 14.39 10.98 18.39
C LYS A 17 13.21 10.07 18.06
N TRP A 18 11.98 10.45 18.40
CA TRP A 18 10.80 9.59 18.26
C TRP A 18 9.65 10.32 17.57
N SER A 19 8.99 9.63 16.66
CA SER A 19 7.73 10.04 16.05
C SER A 19 6.72 8.92 16.13
N ILE A 20 5.43 9.28 16.07
CA ILE A 20 4.33 8.35 16.01
C ILE A 20 3.52 8.60 14.74
N LEU A 21 3.23 7.53 14.01
CA LEU A 21 2.39 7.53 12.83
C LEU A 21 1.12 6.76 13.15
N ILE A 22 -0.01 7.46 13.15
CA ILE A 22 -1.34 6.90 13.37
C ILE A 22 -2.09 6.95 12.06
N ALA A 23 -2.68 5.85 11.64
CA ALA A 23 -3.52 5.78 10.46
C ALA A 23 -4.83 5.06 10.78
N ALA A 24 -5.93 5.52 10.19
CA ALA A 24 -7.22 4.89 10.26
C ALA A 24 -7.94 5.06 8.93
N GLY A 25 -8.76 4.09 8.55
CA GLY A 25 -9.50 4.12 7.31
C GLY A 25 -10.63 3.11 7.30
N ALA A 26 -11.55 3.33 6.38
CA ALA A 26 -12.62 2.40 6.09
C ALA A 26 -12.99 2.47 4.61
N GLY A 27 -13.54 1.39 4.07
CA GLY A 27 -13.97 1.34 2.69
C GLY A 27 -15.00 0.27 2.42
N ILE A 28 -15.63 0.38 1.26
CA ILE A 28 -16.64 -0.52 0.72
C ILE A 28 -15.99 -1.31 -0.43
N TYR A 29 -16.04 -2.64 -0.33
CA TYR A 29 -15.37 -3.57 -1.22
C TYR A 29 -16.37 -4.59 -1.77
N MET A 30 -16.91 -4.33 -2.95
CA MET A 30 -18.05 -5.07 -3.52
C MET A 30 -17.75 -5.68 -4.89
N PRO A 31 -18.40 -6.81 -5.25
CA PRO A 31 -18.30 -7.36 -6.60
C PRO A 31 -19.03 -6.48 -7.63
N ASN A 32 -20.16 -5.88 -7.24
CA ASN A 32 -21.05 -5.08 -8.09
C ASN A 32 -20.92 -3.57 -7.81
N THR A 33 -21.27 -2.75 -8.80
CA THR A 33 -21.28 -1.27 -8.74
C THR A 33 -22.63 -0.68 -8.34
N ARG A 34 -23.61 -1.52 -7.97
CA ARG A 34 -24.95 -1.08 -7.54
C ARG A 34 -24.93 -0.72 -6.05
N PHE A 35 -25.03 0.58 -5.74
CA PHE A 35 -25.06 1.09 -4.37
C PHE A 35 -26.21 0.53 -3.52
N SER A 36 -27.32 0.10 -4.13
CA SER A 36 -28.45 -0.52 -3.41
C SER A 36 -28.13 -1.89 -2.79
N GLN A 37 -27.02 -2.53 -3.18
CA GLN A 37 -26.60 -3.84 -2.68
C GLN A 37 -25.52 -3.75 -1.60
N ILE A 38 -25.24 -2.55 -1.07
CA ILE A 38 -24.28 -2.37 0.02
C ILE A 38 -24.79 -3.11 1.26
N ASN A 39 -23.92 -3.94 1.83
CA ASN A 39 -24.16 -4.70 3.04
C ASN A 39 -22.99 -4.46 4.02
N TYR A 40 -23.23 -4.54 5.33
CA TYR A 40 -22.19 -4.45 6.36
C TYR A 40 -21.04 -5.43 6.12
N LYS A 41 -21.31 -6.59 5.53
CA LYS A 41 -20.30 -7.58 5.16
C LYS A 41 -19.26 -7.04 4.16
N ASN A 42 -19.62 -6.02 3.38
CA ASN A 42 -18.78 -5.41 2.35
C ASN A 42 -17.95 -4.23 2.87
N ILE A 43 -18.10 -3.87 4.15
CA ILE A 43 -17.36 -2.78 4.78
C ILE A 43 -16.08 -3.34 5.41
N LEU A 44 -14.96 -2.70 5.09
CA LEU A 44 -13.69 -2.92 5.76
C LEU A 44 -13.25 -1.68 6.52
N GLY A 45 -12.70 -1.91 7.71
CA GLY A 45 -11.97 -0.93 8.49
C GLY A 45 -10.51 -1.37 8.62
N ASN A 46 -9.61 -0.39 8.60
CA ASN A 46 -8.19 -0.58 8.86
C ASN A 46 -7.70 0.53 9.80
N MET A 47 -6.83 0.19 10.73
CA MET A 47 -6.15 1.18 11.57
C MET A 47 -4.74 0.70 11.89
N GLY A 48 -3.85 1.60 12.24
CA GLY A 48 -2.49 1.24 12.60
C GLY A 48 -1.77 2.34 13.33
N VAL A 49 -0.85 1.94 14.18
CA VAL A 49 0.03 2.82 14.94
C VAL A 49 1.45 2.31 14.78
N ILE A 50 2.37 3.18 14.36
CA ILE A 50 3.80 2.89 14.22
C ILE A 50 4.59 3.89 15.04
N PHE A 51 5.50 3.37 15.87
CA PHE A 51 6.51 4.18 16.54
C PHE A 51 7.77 4.19 15.68
N ILE A 52 8.23 5.38 15.32
CA ILE A 52 9.37 5.61 14.45
C ILE A 52 10.50 6.19 15.29
N HIS A 53 11.64 5.49 15.33
CA HIS A 53 12.88 5.97 15.92
C HIS A 53 13.78 6.61 14.87
N HIS A 54 14.29 7.80 15.17
CA HIS A 54 15.22 8.56 14.37
C HIS A 54 16.64 8.30 14.90
N PHE A 55 17.34 7.35 14.29
CA PHE A 55 18.71 6.97 14.70
C PHE A 55 19.72 8.06 14.32
N LYS A 56 19.56 8.60 13.11
CA LYS A 56 20.35 9.70 12.56
C LYS A 56 19.40 10.61 11.79
N SER A 57 19.87 11.81 11.40
CA SER A 57 19.13 12.74 10.53
C SER A 57 18.68 12.11 9.19
N ASN A 58 19.23 10.94 8.86
CA ASN A 58 19.10 10.28 7.58
C ASN A 58 18.60 8.83 7.71
N LEU A 59 18.34 8.32 8.92
CA LEU A 59 17.90 6.94 9.15
C LEU A 59 16.74 6.89 10.15
N GLU A 60 15.60 6.42 9.68
CA GLU A 60 14.38 6.21 10.44
C GLU A 60 13.99 4.72 10.36
N LEU A 61 13.72 4.11 11.51
CA LEU A 61 13.19 2.76 11.58
C LEU A 61 12.07 2.73 12.61
N GLY A 62 10.98 2.07 12.25
CA GLY A 62 9.79 2.04 13.07
C GLY A 62 9.12 0.69 13.05
N GLY A 63 8.46 0.39 14.16
CA GLY A 63 7.70 -0.81 14.39
C GLY A 63 6.37 -0.46 15.03
N GLY A 64 5.36 -1.27 14.75
CA GLY A 64 4.03 -1.03 15.25
C GLY A 64 3.05 -2.13 14.92
N LEU A 65 1.79 -1.79 15.07
CA LEU A 65 0.67 -2.71 14.89
C LEU A 65 -0.32 -2.08 13.95
N ALA A 66 -0.80 -2.89 13.01
CA ALA A 66 -1.95 -2.57 12.18
C ALA A 66 -3.06 -3.56 12.50
N MET A 67 -4.31 -3.13 12.40
CA MET A 67 -5.46 -4.01 12.45
C MET A 67 -6.35 -3.78 11.23
N ASN A 68 -6.99 -4.84 10.75
CA ASN A 68 -8.06 -4.77 9.77
C ASN A 68 -9.10 -5.87 10.01
N ASN A 69 -10.27 -5.75 9.41
CA ASN A 69 -11.33 -6.76 9.45
C ASN A 69 -11.52 -7.49 8.11
N SER A 70 -10.49 -7.54 7.26
CA SER A 70 -10.56 -8.18 5.92
C SER A 70 -10.99 -9.64 5.99
N PHE A 71 -10.70 -10.33 7.10
CA PHE A 71 -11.05 -11.73 7.35
C PHE A 71 -12.41 -11.96 8.03
N GLY A 72 -13.25 -10.93 8.14
CA GLY A 72 -14.60 -11.06 8.71
C GLY A 72 -14.65 -10.86 10.21
N TYR A 73 -13.48 -10.75 10.84
CA TYR A 73 -13.28 -10.34 12.22
C TYR A 73 -12.03 -9.45 12.30
N PRO A 74 -11.93 -8.54 13.29
CA PRO A 74 -10.74 -7.73 13.49
C PRO A 74 -9.51 -8.60 13.76
N MET A 75 -8.42 -8.35 13.04
CA MET A 75 -7.15 -9.05 13.19
C MET A 75 -5.99 -8.07 13.25
N LEU A 76 -5.00 -8.38 14.07
CA LEU A 76 -3.81 -7.55 14.31
C LEU A 76 -2.60 -8.12 13.53
N PHE A 77 -1.80 -7.24 12.95
CA PHE A 77 -0.63 -7.54 12.13
C PHE A 77 0.56 -6.67 12.55
N PRO A 78 1.80 -7.19 12.44
CA PRO A 78 2.98 -6.36 12.59
C PRO A 78 3.05 -5.32 11.46
N ALA A 79 3.43 -4.09 11.81
CA ALA A 79 3.67 -3.02 10.85
C ALA A 79 5.12 -2.54 10.96
N ILE A 80 5.81 -2.50 9.82
CA ILE A 80 7.23 -2.13 9.74
C ILE A 80 7.35 -0.87 8.88
N TYR A 81 8.20 0.05 9.34
CA TYR A 81 8.55 1.27 8.64
C TYR A 81 10.08 1.40 8.60
N PHE A 82 10.64 1.65 7.43
CA PHE A 82 12.06 1.93 7.28
C PHE A 82 12.27 2.98 6.20
N ASN A 83 13.01 4.02 6.53
CA ASN A 83 13.33 5.11 5.61
C ASN A 83 14.78 5.52 5.85
N TRP A 84 15.60 5.29 4.84
CA TRP A 84 17.01 5.62 4.85
C TRP A 84 17.34 6.54 3.69
N LYS A 85 17.91 7.69 4.02
CA LYS A 85 18.43 8.67 3.06
C LYS A 85 19.93 8.74 3.28
N THR A 86 20.72 8.77 2.21
CA THR A 86 22.15 9.07 2.35
C THR A 86 22.33 10.59 2.25
N GLU A 87 23.37 11.17 2.86
CA GLU A 87 23.68 12.61 2.75
C GLU A 87 23.90 13.10 1.30
N GLY A 88 24.00 12.16 0.34
CA GLY A 88 24.02 12.43 -1.09
C GLY A 88 22.66 12.35 -1.77
N ARG A 89 22.65 11.77 -2.97
CA ARG A 89 21.48 11.75 -3.87
C ARG A 89 20.55 10.55 -3.65
N TYR A 90 20.93 9.57 -2.85
CA TYR A 90 20.26 8.27 -2.77
C TYR A 90 19.22 8.18 -1.64
N THR A 91 18.13 7.47 -1.89
CA THR A 91 17.03 7.26 -0.92
C THR A 91 16.50 5.85 -1.04
N VAL A 92 16.41 5.14 0.08
CA VAL A 92 15.79 3.81 0.20
C VAL A 92 14.60 3.90 1.15
N LYS A 93 13.43 3.50 0.69
CA LYS A 93 12.20 3.48 1.49
C LYS A 93 11.59 2.09 1.45
N ILE A 94 11.15 1.63 2.62
CA ILE A 94 10.38 0.40 2.78
C ILE A 94 9.20 0.75 3.70
N ALA A 95 7.99 0.68 3.17
CA ALA A 95 6.77 0.91 3.93
C ALA A 95 5.83 -0.28 3.78
N MET A 96 5.31 -0.78 4.92
CA MET A 96 4.35 -1.89 4.96
C MET A 96 2.94 -1.49 5.43
N LEU A 97 2.64 -0.20 5.54
CA LEU A 97 1.38 0.31 6.13
C LEU A 97 0.11 0.04 5.32
N LYS A 98 0.21 0.07 3.99
CA LYS A 98 -0.93 -0.11 3.06
C LYS A 98 -0.68 -1.18 2.01
N GLY A 99 0.34 -2.01 2.21
CA GLY A 99 0.96 -2.87 1.21
C GLY A 99 2.47 -2.75 1.29
N ILE A 100 3.18 -3.53 0.49
CA ILE A 100 4.65 -3.50 0.43
C ILE A 100 5.04 -2.48 -0.64
N GLU A 101 5.62 -1.37 -0.23
CA GLU A 101 6.27 -0.41 -1.12
C GLU A 101 7.74 -0.34 -0.77
N ILE A 102 8.58 -0.78 -1.71
CA ILE A 102 10.03 -0.66 -1.65
C ILE A 102 10.45 0.27 -2.78
N SER A 103 11.22 1.31 -2.46
CA SER A 103 11.83 2.15 -3.48
C SER A 103 13.28 2.45 -3.15
N ALA A 104 14.11 2.47 -4.20
CA ALA A 104 15.51 2.86 -4.13
C ALA A 104 15.76 3.87 -5.24
N GLY A 105 16.12 5.11 -4.89
CA GLY A 105 16.17 6.21 -5.83
C GLY A 105 17.38 7.09 -5.73
N CYS A 106 17.61 7.89 -6.76
CA CYS A 106 18.66 8.89 -6.86
C CYS A 106 18.14 10.23 -7.42
N ASN A 107 18.57 11.34 -6.83
CA ASN A 107 18.29 12.68 -7.33
C ASN A 107 19.28 13.02 -8.46
N ILE A 108 18.90 12.84 -9.73
CA ILE A 108 19.77 13.17 -10.87
C ILE A 108 20.03 14.67 -10.94
N HIS A 109 18.96 15.47 -10.88
CA HIS A 109 18.99 16.94 -10.91
C HIS A 109 18.01 17.54 -9.90
N LYS A 110 18.11 18.86 -9.66
CA LYS A 110 17.17 19.59 -8.79
C LYS A 110 15.69 19.40 -9.20
N LYS A 111 15.43 19.14 -10.49
CA LYS A 111 14.10 18.95 -11.08
C LYS A 111 13.74 17.50 -11.42
N LEU A 112 14.67 16.55 -11.26
CA LEU A 112 14.48 15.16 -11.68
C LEU A 112 15.09 14.20 -10.67
N SER A 113 14.26 13.32 -10.14
CA SER A 113 14.67 12.14 -9.39
C SER A 113 14.29 10.87 -10.14
N LEU A 114 15.06 9.80 -9.97
CA LEU A 114 14.81 8.50 -10.57
C LEU A 114 14.77 7.46 -9.47
N ASN A 115 13.66 6.74 -9.34
CA ASN A 115 13.50 5.69 -8.35
C ASN A 115 13.31 4.34 -9.05
N PHE A 116 13.95 3.29 -8.58
CA PHE A 116 13.52 1.92 -8.81
C PHE A 116 12.48 1.56 -7.76
N ILE A 117 11.40 0.89 -8.16
CA ILE A 117 10.29 0.54 -7.28
C ILE A 117 9.97 -0.95 -7.33
N ILE A 118 9.54 -1.49 -6.20
CA ILE A 118 8.82 -2.76 -6.10
C ILE A 118 7.59 -2.48 -5.23
N GLU A 119 6.41 -2.61 -5.81
CA GLU A 119 5.14 -2.28 -5.15
C GLU A 119 4.17 -3.43 -5.28
N MET A 120 3.61 -3.86 -4.14
CA MET A 120 2.51 -4.80 -4.11
C MET A 120 1.20 -4.04 -3.90
N ASN A 121 0.35 -4.07 -4.91
CA ASN A 121 -0.98 -3.46 -4.92
C ASN A 121 -2.05 -4.54 -5.16
N GLY A 122 -3.32 -4.17 -5.06
CA GLY A 122 -4.39 -5.09 -5.37
C GLY A 122 -5.78 -4.49 -5.22
N GLN A 123 -6.76 -5.26 -5.68
CA GLN A 123 -8.18 -5.00 -5.47
C GLN A 123 -8.80 -6.21 -4.81
N MET A 124 -9.86 -6.01 -4.05
CA MET A 124 -10.59 -7.10 -3.44
C MET A 124 -12.10 -6.90 -3.49
N ALA A 125 -12.86 -7.98 -3.46
CA ALA A 125 -14.32 -7.93 -3.37
C ALA A 125 -14.77 -8.90 -2.29
N LEU A 126 -15.68 -8.44 -1.43
CA LEU A 126 -16.34 -9.26 -0.44
C LEU A 126 -17.67 -9.71 -1.01
N LEU A 127 -17.90 -11.02 -1.02
CA LEU A 127 -19.09 -11.59 -1.63
C LEU A 127 -19.57 -12.80 -0.83
N GLU A 128 -20.82 -13.16 -1.08
CA GLU A 128 -21.42 -14.37 -0.55
C GLU A 128 -21.67 -15.31 -1.73
N GLN A 129 -21.15 -16.52 -1.65
CA GLN A 129 -21.34 -17.57 -2.65
C GLN A 129 -21.64 -18.87 -1.92
N GLU A 130 -22.73 -19.53 -2.30
CA GLU A 130 -23.15 -20.82 -1.71
C GLU A 130 -23.29 -20.76 -0.17
N GLY A 131 -23.82 -19.65 0.36
CA GLY A 131 -23.99 -19.44 1.81
C GLY A 131 -22.70 -19.22 2.60
N LYS A 132 -21.55 -19.08 1.91
CA LYS A 132 -20.25 -18.78 2.54
C LYS A 132 -19.79 -17.38 2.18
N ASN A 133 -19.28 -16.67 3.19
CA ASN A 133 -18.58 -15.40 2.98
C ASN A 133 -17.21 -15.68 2.35
N LYS A 134 -17.01 -15.20 1.13
CA LYS A 134 -15.76 -15.32 0.37
C LYS A 134 -15.11 -13.95 0.16
N ILE A 135 -13.81 -13.97 -0.04
CA ILE A 135 -13.02 -12.83 -0.48
C ILE A 135 -12.40 -13.18 -1.83
N PHE A 136 -12.69 -12.36 -2.83
CA PHE A 136 -11.93 -12.34 -4.06
C PHE A 136 -10.79 -11.34 -3.90
N THR A 137 -9.57 -11.77 -4.15
CA THR A 137 -8.37 -10.92 -4.15
C THR A 137 -7.73 -10.98 -5.52
N HIS A 138 -7.44 -9.81 -6.08
CA HIS A 138 -6.56 -9.68 -7.22
C HIS A 138 -5.40 -8.79 -6.81
N GLN A 139 -4.26 -9.40 -6.52
CA GLN A 139 -3.04 -8.69 -6.17
C GLN A 139 -2.12 -8.62 -7.39
N TYR A 140 -1.26 -7.62 -7.43
CA TYR A 140 -0.24 -7.50 -8.44
C TYR A 140 0.99 -6.81 -7.89
N ILE A 141 2.15 -7.35 -8.25
CA ILE A 141 3.45 -6.79 -7.93
C ILE A 141 3.95 -6.03 -9.15
N VAL A 142 4.18 -4.74 -9.00
CA VAL A 142 4.80 -3.86 -10.00
C VAL A 142 6.27 -3.72 -9.66
N THR A 143 7.15 -3.91 -10.64
CA THR A 143 8.57 -3.56 -10.53
C THR A 143 8.99 -2.73 -11.73
N GLY A 144 9.81 -1.71 -11.52
CA GLY A 144 10.23 -0.83 -12.61
C GLY A 144 10.88 0.46 -12.16
N ILE A 145 11.00 1.39 -13.11
CA ILE A 145 11.55 2.72 -12.87
C ILE A 145 10.42 3.75 -12.73
N ARG A 146 10.64 4.70 -11.84
CA ARG A 146 9.75 5.83 -11.56
C ARG A 146 10.58 7.12 -11.57
N PRO A 147 10.83 7.72 -12.75
CA PRO A 147 11.21 9.12 -12.81
C PRO A 147 10.14 10.01 -12.19
N GLU A 148 10.57 11.01 -11.42
CA GLU A 148 9.72 12.03 -10.82
C GLU A 148 10.22 13.41 -11.27
N ILE A 149 9.36 14.09 -12.02
CA ILE A 149 9.65 15.42 -12.57
C ILE A 149 9.05 16.46 -11.64
N LYS A 150 9.89 17.34 -11.07
CA LYS A 150 9.45 18.44 -10.20
C LYS A 150 9.16 19.67 -11.03
N ILE A 151 7.92 20.15 -10.98
CA ILE A 151 7.41 21.31 -11.70
C ILE A 151 7.26 22.46 -10.70
N GLY A 152 8.22 23.40 -10.71
CA GLY A 152 8.27 24.48 -9.74
C GLY A 152 8.57 23.98 -8.32
N LYS A 153 7.96 24.61 -7.30
CA LYS A 153 8.21 24.30 -5.88
C LYS A 153 7.19 23.33 -5.26
N ARG A 154 6.02 23.17 -5.88
CA ARG A 154 4.83 22.54 -5.26
C ARG A 154 4.26 21.37 -6.05
N LEU A 155 4.64 21.19 -7.31
CA LEU A 155 4.10 20.12 -8.16
C LEU A 155 5.20 19.11 -8.45
N SER A 156 4.87 17.82 -8.39
CA SER A 156 5.70 16.77 -8.97
C SER A 156 4.87 15.75 -9.73
N MET A 157 5.45 15.19 -10.78
CA MET A 157 4.80 14.26 -11.67
C MET A 157 5.63 12.98 -11.73
N PRO A 158 5.29 11.94 -10.94
CA PRO A 158 5.86 10.62 -11.11
C PRO A 158 5.32 9.96 -12.39
N ILE A 159 6.20 9.34 -13.15
CA ILE A 159 5.87 8.46 -14.27
C ILE A 159 6.50 7.12 -13.95
N THR A 160 5.73 6.04 -13.89
CA THR A 160 6.23 4.68 -13.67
C THR A 160 6.21 3.92 -14.98
N ALA A 161 7.32 3.30 -15.34
CA ALA A 161 7.43 2.34 -16.44
C ALA A 161 8.07 1.05 -15.91
N GLY A 162 7.40 -0.07 -16.12
CA GLY A 162 7.82 -1.34 -15.55
C GLY A 162 7.00 -2.51 -16.03
N ILE A 163 6.95 -3.54 -15.19
CA ILE A 163 6.19 -4.76 -15.44
C ILE A 163 5.37 -5.14 -14.22
N HIS A 164 4.24 -5.77 -14.47
CA HIS A 164 3.60 -6.63 -13.48
C HIS A 164 4.40 -7.94 -13.39
N ALA A 165 5.19 -8.10 -12.32
CA ALA A 165 6.02 -9.28 -12.09
C ALA A 165 5.20 -10.51 -11.69
N MET A 166 4.15 -10.31 -10.87
CA MET A 166 3.25 -11.36 -10.42
C MET A 166 1.86 -10.80 -10.26
N ARG A 167 0.83 -11.57 -10.62
CA ARG A 167 -0.58 -11.14 -10.56
C ARG A 167 -1.49 -12.29 -10.13
N PRO A 168 -1.50 -12.69 -8.86
CA PRO A 168 -2.41 -13.72 -8.41
C PRO A 168 -3.86 -13.19 -8.39
N ALA A 169 -4.79 -14.01 -8.84
CA ALA A 169 -6.21 -13.81 -8.62
C ALA A 169 -6.82 -15.05 -7.98
N GLU A 170 -7.39 -14.86 -6.80
CA GLU A 170 -7.87 -15.94 -5.96
C GLU A 170 -9.23 -15.62 -5.38
N MET A 171 -10.02 -16.66 -5.15
CA MET A 171 -11.26 -16.57 -4.42
C MET A 171 -11.23 -17.61 -3.30
N VAL A 172 -11.13 -17.13 -2.07
CA VAL A 172 -11.00 -17.98 -0.89
C VAL A 172 -12.09 -17.67 0.12
N ASP A 173 -12.36 -18.62 1.01
CA ASP A 173 -13.22 -18.37 2.17
C ASP A 173 -12.60 -17.25 3.00
N ARG A 174 -13.44 -16.37 3.56
CA ARG A 174 -13.01 -15.24 4.39
C ARG A 174 -12.57 -15.73 5.78
N LYS A 175 -11.46 -16.46 5.84
CA LYS A 175 -10.84 -17.06 7.03
C LYS A 175 -9.31 -17.04 6.88
N LEU A 176 -8.57 -16.74 7.95
CA LEU A 176 -7.11 -16.67 7.92
C LEU A 176 -6.46 -17.95 7.37
N LYS A 177 -6.95 -19.13 7.79
CA LYS A 177 -6.41 -20.43 7.34
C LYS A 177 -6.48 -20.60 5.81
N SER A 178 -7.46 -19.98 5.15
CA SER A 178 -7.63 -20.09 3.71
C SER A 178 -6.61 -19.30 2.91
N MET A 179 -5.92 -18.33 3.52
CA MET A 179 -4.85 -17.54 2.88
C MET A 179 -3.52 -18.29 2.78
N PHE A 180 -3.34 -19.33 3.59
CA PHE A 180 -2.16 -20.20 3.55
C PHE A 180 -2.38 -21.44 2.69
N GLN A 181 -3.54 -21.54 2.01
CA GLN A 181 -3.81 -22.63 1.08
C GLN A 181 -3.35 -22.20 -0.31
N ASP A 182 -2.46 -23.00 -0.91
CA ASP A 182 -1.90 -22.72 -2.23
C ASP A 182 -2.98 -22.96 -3.30
N LYS A 183 -3.63 -21.89 -3.75
CA LYS A 183 -4.75 -21.93 -4.71
C LYS A 183 -4.75 -20.71 -5.63
N GLY A 184 -3.65 -20.50 -6.35
CA GLY A 184 -3.46 -19.35 -7.21
C GLY A 184 -3.43 -19.65 -8.70
N TYR A 185 -4.25 -18.91 -9.47
CA TYR A 185 -3.97 -18.68 -10.88
C TYR A 185 -3.03 -17.47 -10.99
N TYR A 186 -1.87 -17.67 -11.59
CA TYR A 186 -0.90 -16.59 -11.84
C TYR A 186 -1.08 -16.07 -13.26
N PHE A 187 -1.43 -14.80 -13.42
CA PHE A 187 -1.35 -14.19 -14.74
C PHE A 187 0.11 -13.94 -15.12
N GLN A 188 0.42 -14.09 -16.41
CA GLN A 188 1.75 -13.88 -16.98
C GLN A 188 2.27 -12.45 -16.72
N ILE A 189 3.59 -12.28 -16.82
CA ILE A 189 4.25 -10.98 -16.79
C ILE A 189 3.64 -10.07 -17.86
N ALA A 190 3.37 -8.81 -17.53
CA ALA A 190 2.80 -7.84 -18.47
C ALA A 190 3.45 -6.46 -18.32
N PRO A 191 3.54 -5.66 -19.40
CA PRO A 191 4.01 -4.28 -19.32
C PRO A 191 3.08 -3.44 -18.44
N TYR A 192 3.66 -2.48 -17.72
CA TYR A 192 2.95 -1.55 -16.85
C TYR A 192 3.47 -0.13 -17.05
N VAL A 193 2.55 0.81 -17.24
CA VAL A 193 2.85 2.24 -17.27
C VAL A 193 1.82 2.97 -16.41
N SER A 194 2.27 3.91 -15.58
CA SER A 194 1.39 4.79 -14.83
C SER A 194 1.96 6.20 -14.71
N THR A 195 1.10 7.17 -14.46
CA THR A 195 1.52 8.54 -14.12
C THR A 195 0.63 9.07 -13.02
N GLY A 196 1.15 10.03 -12.24
CA GLY A 196 0.41 10.70 -11.18
C GLY A 196 0.83 12.15 -11.05
N LEU A 197 0.04 12.90 -10.29
CA LEU A 197 0.32 14.29 -9.95
C LEU A 197 0.34 14.44 -8.43
N GLN A 198 1.43 14.96 -7.87
CA GLN A 198 1.55 15.29 -6.46
C GLN A 198 1.54 16.81 -6.32
N ILE A 199 0.70 17.30 -5.42
CA ILE A 199 0.52 18.72 -5.11
C ILE A 199 0.88 18.92 -3.64
N GLY A 200 2.01 19.59 -3.38
CA GLY A 200 2.41 20.03 -2.05
C GLY A 200 1.75 21.37 -1.71
N PHE A 201 1.05 21.43 -0.58
CA PHE A 201 0.44 22.64 -0.03
C PHE A 201 1.34 23.28 1.02
#